data_AF-A0A4R4YVI7-F1
#
_entry.id   AF-A0A4R4YVI7-F1
#
_cell.length_a   1.000
_cell.length_b   1.000
_cell.length_c   1.000
_cell.angle_alpha   90.00
_cell.angle_beta   90.00
_cell.angle_gamma   90.00
#
_symmetry.space_group_name_H-M   'P 1'
#
loop_
_entity.id
_entity.type
_entity.pdbx_description
1 polymer ?
#
loop_
_entity_poly.entity_id
_entity_poly.type
_entity_poly.pdbx_seq_one_letter_code
_entity_poly.pdbx_strand_id
1 'polypeptide(L)'
;MPGAEGTVRELIRAALSDTDPDGPLRWHVISMLRQRGDLESFIEARRLCAAETVAERLLGVDIMGMLHAFSDRTLPVLRYLAASEDDAMVLYSVLIAFGHLADPRSLPSVIDLAGHDDPRVRYGAAYALQHVLGDPPDRAGLETLRALAADADADVAGWASLGVALWAAR
;
A
#
# COMPACT_ATOMS: atom_id res chain seq x y z
N MET A 1 25.31 -6.32 -0.09
CA MET A 1 23.89 -6.57 -0.42
C MET A 1 23.69 -8.08 -0.51
N PRO A 2 22.65 -8.65 0.11
CA PRO A 2 22.36 -10.08 -0.01
C PRO A 2 22.12 -10.46 -1.48
N GLY A 3 22.58 -11.64 -1.89
CA GLY A 3 22.34 -12.16 -3.24
C GLY A 3 20.96 -12.82 -3.39
N ALA A 4 20.49 -12.98 -4.63
CA ALA A 4 19.17 -13.55 -4.94
C ALA A 4 18.99 -15.03 -4.53
N GLU A 5 20.08 -15.72 -4.17
CA GLU A 5 20.10 -17.14 -3.81
C GLU A 5 19.73 -17.41 -2.33
N GLY A 6 19.57 -16.36 -1.50
CA GLY A 6 19.12 -16.52 -0.11
C GLY A 6 17.70 -17.04 0.00
N THR A 7 17.40 -17.76 1.08
CA THR A 7 16.02 -18.17 1.39
C THR A 7 15.14 -16.94 1.63
N VAL A 8 13.82 -17.04 1.40
CA VAL A 8 12.88 -15.92 1.63
C VAL A 8 13.00 -15.38 3.06
N ARG A 9 13.18 -16.28 4.03
CA ARG A 9 13.33 -15.91 5.45
C ARG A 9 14.63 -15.17 5.75
N GLU A 10 15.74 -15.50 5.08
CA GLU A 10 17.01 -14.77 5.23
C GLU A 10 16.90 -13.37 4.62
N LEU A 11 16.26 -13.26 3.45
CA LEU A 11 16.00 -11.97 2.81
C LEU A 11 15.14 -11.07 3.72
N ILE A 12 14.05 -11.61 4.26
CA ILE A 12 13.19 -10.88 5.21
C ILE A 12 13.97 -10.44 6.45
N ARG A 13 14.80 -11.30 7.03
CA ARG A 13 15.63 -10.93 8.19
C ARG A 13 16.60 -9.80 7.84
N ALA A 14 17.18 -9.82 6.64
CA ALA A 14 18.05 -8.74 6.17
C ALA A 14 17.26 -7.43 6.00
N ALA A 15 16.06 -7.47 5.41
CA ALA A 15 15.20 -6.28 5.30
C ALA A 15 14.82 -5.69 6.66
N LEU A 16 14.47 -6.53 7.64
CA LEU A 16 14.12 -6.08 9.00
C LEU A 16 15.31 -5.54 9.80
N SER A 17 16.55 -5.83 9.37
CA SER A 17 17.75 -5.25 10.00
C SER A 17 18.00 -3.80 9.57
N ASP A 18 17.38 -3.36 8.46
CA ASP A 18 17.36 -1.97 8.04
C ASP A 18 16.20 -1.26 8.76
N THR A 19 16.54 -0.42 9.74
CA THR A 19 15.54 0.27 10.56
C THR A 19 14.86 1.42 9.83
N ASP A 20 15.40 1.84 8.69
CA ASP A 20 14.80 2.83 7.82
C ASP A 20 13.77 2.15 6.89
N PRO A 21 12.46 2.48 6.97
CA PRO A 21 11.45 1.97 6.05
C PRO A 21 11.73 2.32 4.58
N ASP A 22 12.48 3.40 4.33
CA ASP A 22 12.92 3.81 2.99
C ASP A 22 14.37 3.40 2.70
N GLY A 23 14.94 2.57 3.57
CA GLY A 23 16.32 2.12 3.50
C GLY A 23 16.63 1.31 2.22
N PRO A 24 17.82 1.51 1.61
CA PRO A 24 18.15 0.89 0.34
C PRO A 24 18.27 -0.64 0.43
N LEU A 25 18.61 -1.20 1.60
CA LEU A 25 18.68 -2.65 1.78
C LEU A 25 17.27 -3.26 1.79
N ARG A 26 16.33 -2.63 2.51
CA ARG A 26 14.93 -3.05 2.55
C ARG A 26 14.32 -3.08 1.15
N TRP A 27 14.43 -1.99 0.39
CA TRP A 27 13.87 -1.91 -0.97
C TRP A 27 14.55 -2.85 -1.96
N HIS A 28 15.85 -3.10 -1.79
CA HIS A 28 16.56 -4.13 -2.57
C HIS A 28 15.97 -5.53 -2.30
N VAL A 29 15.70 -5.87 -1.04
CA VAL A 29 15.06 -7.15 -0.69
C VAL A 29 13.65 -7.25 -1.25
N ILE A 30 12.81 -6.23 -1.08
CA ILE A 30 11.44 -6.22 -1.63
C ILE A 30 11.49 -6.46 -3.14
N SER A 31 12.44 -5.82 -3.83
CA SER A 31 12.65 -6.00 -5.27
C SER A 31 13.04 -7.43 -5.64
N MET A 32 13.86 -8.11 -4.83
CA MET A 32 14.21 -9.52 -5.06
C MET A 32 13.00 -10.44 -4.85
N LEU A 33 12.23 -10.25 -3.77
CA LEU A 33 11.04 -11.06 -3.49
C LEU A 33 9.97 -10.87 -4.57
N ARG A 34 9.80 -9.64 -5.06
CA ARG A 34 8.97 -9.34 -6.24
C ARG A 34 9.43 -10.11 -7.47
N GLN A 35 10.73 -10.12 -7.77
CA GLN A 35 11.27 -10.82 -8.94
C GLN A 35 11.11 -12.34 -8.83
N ARG A 36 11.22 -12.90 -7.63
CA ARG A 36 10.95 -14.33 -7.39
C ARG A 36 9.49 -14.65 -7.64
N GLY A 37 8.56 -13.81 -7.17
CA GLY A 37 7.13 -13.95 -7.43
C GLY A 37 6.59 -15.32 -7.03
N ASP A 38 7.16 -15.94 -6.01
CA ASP A 38 6.87 -17.31 -5.60
C ASP A 38 5.87 -17.38 -4.42
N LEU A 39 5.29 -18.56 -4.22
CA LEU A 39 4.31 -18.79 -3.17
C LEU A 39 4.92 -18.61 -1.76
N GLU A 40 6.22 -18.92 -1.61
CA GLU A 40 6.93 -18.77 -0.35
C GLU A 40 7.00 -17.28 0.06
N SER A 41 7.33 -16.39 -0.88
CA SER A 41 7.35 -14.94 -0.68
C SER A 41 5.98 -14.42 -0.24
N PHE A 42 4.90 -14.90 -0.88
CA PHE A 42 3.54 -14.55 -0.47
C PHE A 42 3.21 -15.05 0.96
N ILE A 43 3.55 -16.30 1.29
CA ILE A 43 3.25 -16.89 2.60
C ILE A 43 3.97 -16.12 3.71
N GLU A 44 5.25 -15.81 3.53
CA GLU A 44 6.01 -15.08 4.53
C GLU A 44 5.57 -13.61 4.63
N ALA A 45 5.25 -12.93 3.53
CA ALA A 45 4.64 -11.60 3.58
C ALA A 45 3.32 -11.60 4.36
N ARG A 46 2.46 -12.61 4.14
CA ARG A 46 1.22 -12.78 4.91
C ARG A 46 1.47 -13.01 6.40
N ARG A 47 2.50 -13.78 6.75
CA ARG A 47 2.89 -13.97 8.15
C ARG A 47 3.31 -12.65 8.79
N LEU A 48 4.09 -11.83 8.08
CA LEU A 48 4.54 -10.51 8.55
C LEU A 48 3.37 -9.54 8.77
N CYS A 49 2.35 -9.53 7.90
CA CYS A 49 1.14 -8.73 8.10
C CYS A 49 0.39 -9.04 9.40
N ALA A 50 0.55 -10.25 9.96
CA ALA A 50 -0.07 -10.67 11.21
C ALA A 50 0.91 -10.61 12.41
N ALA A 51 2.08 -9.99 12.25
CA ALA A 51 3.08 -9.91 13.29
C ALA A 51 2.77 -8.83 14.34
N GLU A 52 3.37 -8.96 15.51
CA GLU A 52 3.16 -8.05 16.63
C GLU A 52 3.80 -6.68 16.39
N THR A 53 4.95 -6.65 15.70
CA THR A 53 5.73 -5.42 15.51
C THR A 53 5.27 -4.64 14.28
N VAL A 54 5.20 -3.31 14.42
CA VAL A 54 4.90 -2.39 13.32
C VAL A 54 5.88 -2.58 12.15
N ALA A 55 7.17 -2.75 12.45
CA ALA A 55 8.21 -2.95 11.42
C ALA A 55 7.95 -4.19 10.55
N GLU A 56 7.53 -5.31 11.16
CA GLU A 56 7.15 -6.50 10.42
C GLU A 56 5.88 -6.30 9.60
N ARG A 57 4.83 -5.70 10.19
CA ARG A 57 3.58 -5.43 9.46
C ARG A 57 3.80 -4.54 8.25
N LEU A 58 4.58 -3.46 8.41
CA LEU A 58 5.01 -2.59 7.32
C LEU A 58 5.70 -3.38 6.20
N LEU A 59 6.72 -4.19 6.55
CA LEU A 59 7.44 -4.96 5.54
C LEU A 59 6.53 -5.96 4.82
N GLY A 60 5.63 -6.61 5.55
CA GLY A 60 4.64 -7.52 4.98
C GLY A 60 3.76 -6.84 3.94
N VAL A 61 3.25 -5.65 4.26
CA VAL A 61 2.40 -4.85 3.36
C VAL A 61 3.18 -4.37 2.13
N ASP A 62 4.40 -3.86 2.32
CA ASP A 62 5.23 -3.40 1.20
C ASP A 62 5.55 -4.54 0.23
N ILE A 63 5.89 -5.73 0.74
CA ILE A 63 6.11 -6.92 -0.09
C ILE A 63 4.82 -7.28 -0.83
N MET A 64 3.68 -7.31 -0.13
CA MET A 64 2.37 -7.64 -0.70
C MET A 64 1.98 -6.73 -1.87
N GLY A 65 2.16 -5.42 -1.72
CA GLY A 65 1.85 -4.44 -2.76
C GLY A 65 2.63 -4.64 -4.06
N MET A 66 3.75 -5.36 -4.00
CA MET A 66 4.61 -5.64 -5.15
C MET A 66 4.38 -7.02 -5.79
N LEU A 67 3.62 -7.92 -5.13
CA LEU A 67 3.36 -9.29 -5.56
C LEU A 67 2.08 -9.39 -6.45
N HIS A 68 2.08 -8.74 -7.61
CA HIS A 68 0.92 -8.72 -8.52
C HIS A 68 0.41 -10.10 -8.96
N ALA A 69 1.27 -11.12 -9.03
CA ALA A 69 0.86 -12.50 -9.34
C ALA A 69 -0.07 -13.11 -8.27
N PHE A 70 -0.15 -12.49 -7.10
CA PHE A 70 -0.97 -12.93 -5.97
C PHE A 70 -2.06 -11.91 -5.59
N SER A 71 -2.39 -10.93 -6.46
CA SER A 71 -3.37 -9.87 -6.13
C SER A 71 -4.66 -10.39 -5.51
N ASP A 72 -5.26 -11.47 -6.04
CA ASP A 72 -6.47 -12.07 -5.48
C ASP A 72 -6.32 -12.59 -4.04
N ARG A 73 -5.11 -13.00 -3.65
CA ARG A 73 -4.80 -13.47 -2.30
C ARG A 73 -4.30 -12.36 -1.40
N THR A 74 -3.63 -11.36 -1.96
CA THR A 74 -3.13 -10.18 -1.26
C THR A 74 -4.28 -9.26 -0.84
N LEU A 75 -5.23 -9.01 -1.74
CA LEU A 75 -6.27 -8.01 -1.53
C LEU A 75 -7.10 -8.26 -0.26
N PRO A 76 -7.58 -9.48 0.06
CA PRO A 76 -8.29 -9.73 1.32
C PRO A 76 -7.46 -9.43 2.57
N VAL A 77 -6.14 -9.64 2.52
CA VAL A 77 -5.25 -9.36 3.66
C VAL A 77 -5.08 -7.86 3.86
N LEU A 78 -4.84 -7.11 2.77
CA LEU A 78 -4.73 -5.66 2.84
C LEU A 78 -6.04 -4.99 3.27
N ARG A 79 -7.20 -5.48 2.80
CA ARG A 79 -8.51 -4.99 3.28
C ARG A 79 -8.75 -5.29 4.76
N TYR A 80 -8.28 -6.43 5.25
CA TYR A 80 -8.36 -6.74 6.68
C TYR A 80 -7.53 -5.72 7.49
N LEU A 81 -6.27 -5.48 7.10
CA LEU A 81 -5.43 -4.49 7.76
C LEU A 81 -6.02 -3.08 7.68
N ALA A 82 -6.55 -2.66 6.53
CA ALA A 82 -7.21 -1.36 6.38
C ALA A 82 -8.36 -1.14 7.38
N ALA A 83 -9.02 -2.21 7.83
CA ALA A 83 -10.16 -2.16 8.74
C ALA A 83 -9.78 -2.39 10.22
N SER A 84 -8.59 -2.92 10.52
CA SER A 84 -8.23 -3.36 11.87
C SER A 84 -6.91 -2.81 12.41
N GLU A 85 -6.15 -2.09 11.59
CA GLU A 85 -4.87 -1.50 11.98
C GLU A 85 -5.08 -0.09 12.54
N ASP A 86 -4.31 0.24 13.58
CA ASP A 86 -4.33 1.55 14.23
C ASP A 86 -3.07 2.37 13.87
N ASP A 87 -1.97 1.71 13.48
CA ASP A 87 -0.73 2.41 13.14
C ASP A 87 -0.85 3.14 11.79
N ALA A 88 -0.77 4.47 11.84
CA ALA A 88 -0.91 5.33 10.68
C ALA A 88 0.12 5.05 9.57
N MET A 89 1.33 4.60 9.90
CA MET A 89 2.34 4.27 8.89
C MET A 89 1.99 2.96 8.18
N VAL A 90 1.46 1.98 8.92
CA VAL A 90 0.97 0.73 8.31
C VAL A 90 -0.23 1.01 7.41
N LEU A 91 -1.20 1.82 7.86
CA LEU A 91 -2.34 2.23 7.04
C LEU A 91 -1.90 2.99 5.78
N TYR A 92 -0.93 3.89 5.90
CA TYR A 92 -0.31 4.55 4.75
C TYR A 92 0.27 3.53 3.76
N SER A 93 1.09 2.58 4.22
CA SER A 93 1.66 1.52 3.37
C SER A 93 0.57 0.65 2.73
N VAL A 94 -0.52 0.35 3.44
CA VAL A 94 -1.67 -0.39 2.89
C VAL A 94 -2.31 0.36 1.73
N LEU A 95 -2.47 1.68 1.85
CA LEU A 95 -3.02 2.52 0.79
C LEU A 95 -2.08 2.61 -0.41
N ILE A 96 -0.77 2.73 -0.19
CA ILE A 96 0.22 2.65 -1.28
C ILE A 96 0.13 1.30 -1.99
N ALA A 97 0.03 0.20 -1.24
CA ALA A 97 -0.13 -1.14 -1.80
C ALA A 97 -1.42 -1.28 -2.62
N PHE A 98 -2.55 -0.73 -2.18
CA PHE A 98 -3.77 -0.68 -2.99
C PHE A 98 -3.57 0.06 -4.31
N GLY A 99 -2.89 1.22 -4.27
CA GLY A 99 -2.57 1.98 -5.48
C GLY A 99 -1.72 1.18 -6.47
N HIS A 100 -0.69 0.48 -5.99
CA HIS A 100 0.14 -0.39 -6.83
C HIS A 100 -0.63 -1.56 -7.44
N LEU A 101 -1.52 -2.20 -6.66
CA LEU A 101 -2.34 -3.29 -7.16
C LEU A 101 -3.38 -2.83 -8.20
N ALA A 102 -3.78 -1.54 -8.13
CA ALA A 102 -4.74 -0.91 -9.05
C ALA A 102 -6.04 -1.71 -9.21
N ASP A 103 -6.48 -2.36 -8.13
CA ASP A 103 -7.67 -3.20 -8.11
C ASP A 103 -8.87 -2.43 -7.54
N PRO A 104 -9.92 -2.16 -8.33
CA PRO A 104 -11.10 -1.41 -7.88
C PRO A 104 -11.83 -2.05 -6.69
N ARG A 105 -11.62 -3.34 -6.42
CA ARG A 105 -12.18 -4.02 -5.23
C ARG A 105 -11.58 -3.50 -3.91
N SER A 106 -10.53 -2.68 -3.96
CA SER A 106 -9.97 -1.97 -2.79
C SER A 106 -10.65 -0.64 -2.49
N LEU A 107 -11.43 -0.09 -3.45
CA LEU A 107 -11.99 1.26 -3.35
C LEU A 107 -12.76 1.53 -2.05
N PRO A 108 -13.62 0.64 -1.53
CA PRO A 108 -14.31 0.89 -0.26
C PRO A 108 -13.35 1.17 0.90
N SER A 109 -12.29 0.37 1.04
CA SER A 109 -11.28 0.56 2.09
C SER A 109 -10.51 1.87 1.91
N VAL A 110 -10.27 2.29 0.68
CA VAL A 110 -9.61 3.57 0.39
C VAL A 110 -10.51 4.75 0.76
N ILE A 111 -11.81 4.68 0.46
CA ILE A 111 -12.79 5.71 0.83
C ILE A 111 -12.90 5.81 2.35
N ASP A 112 -12.99 4.68 3.05
CA ASP A 112 -13.12 4.64 4.52
C ASP A 112 -11.93 5.35 5.20
N LEU A 113 -10.71 5.15 4.68
CA LEU A 113 -9.48 5.76 5.23
C LEU A 113 -9.24 7.21 4.77
N ALA A 114 -9.98 7.72 3.78
CA ALA A 114 -9.82 9.09 3.29
C ALA A 114 -10.16 10.17 4.33
N GLY A 115 -10.98 9.83 5.34
CA GLY A 115 -11.35 10.72 6.44
C GLY A 115 -10.46 10.61 7.68
N HIS A 116 -9.34 9.89 7.63
CA HIS A 116 -8.51 9.60 8.80
C HIS A 116 -7.85 10.87 9.39
N ASP A 117 -7.69 10.92 10.72
CA ASP A 117 -7.14 12.09 11.42
C ASP A 117 -5.68 12.38 11.03
N ASP A 118 -4.89 11.34 10.81
CA ASP A 118 -3.49 11.46 10.36
C ASP A 118 -3.39 11.82 8.87
N PRO A 119 -2.74 12.95 8.50
CA PRO A 119 -2.61 13.39 7.12
C PRO A 119 -1.84 12.40 6.23
N ARG A 120 -0.95 11.57 6.78
CA ARG A 120 -0.22 10.55 6.00
C ARG A 120 -1.18 9.50 5.45
N VAL A 121 -2.17 9.09 6.25
CA VAL A 121 -3.20 8.15 5.80
C VAL A 121 -4.07 8.79 4.72
N ARG A 122 -4.49 10.05 4.90
CA ARG A 122 -5.26 10.77 3.87
C ARG A 122 -4.48 10.97 2.58
N TYR A 123 -3.18 11.24 2.66
CA TYR A 123 -2.29 11.28 1.50
C TYR A 123 -2.28 9.92 0.78
N GLY A 124 -2.12 8.82 1.54
CA GLY A 124 -2.18 7.47 0.98
C GLY A 124 -3.50 7.22 0.25
N ALA A 125 -4.62 7.71 0.79
CA ALA A 125 -5.93 7.60 0.17
C ALA A 125 -6.02 8.41 -1.13
N ALA A 126 -5.53 9.67 -1.13
CA ALA A 126 -5.43 10.48 -2.34
C ALA A 126 -4.60 9.78 -3.43
N TYR A 127 -3.46 9.18 -3.04
CA TYR A 127 -2.63 8.40 -3.96
C TYR A 127 -3.34 7.15 -4.48
N ALA A 128 -4.02 6.39 -3.62
CA ALA A 128 -4.66 5.14 -4.01
C ALA A 128 -5.87 5.38 -4.93
N LEU A 129 -6.72 6.37 -4.60
CA LEU A 129 -7.96 6.68 -5.32
C LEU A 129 -7.74 6.78 -6.81
N GLN A 130 -6.72 7.53 -7.28
CA GLN A 130 -6.47 7.74 -8.71
C GLN A 130 -6.27 6.43 -9.50
N HIS A 131 -5.89 5.33 -8.84
CA HIS A 131 -5.62 4.03 -9.43
C HIS A 131 -6.79 3.04 -9.30
N VAL A 132 -7.73 3.27 -8.37
CA VAL A 132 -8.73 2.28 -7.98
C VAL A 132 -10.18 2.71 -8.24
N LEU A 133 -10.41 3.84 -8.91
CA LEU A 133 -11.76 4.30 -9.30
C LEU A 133 -12.49 3.34 -10.25
N GLY A 134 -11.76 2.49 -10.98
CA GLY A 134 -12.33 1.63 -12.03
C GLY A 134 -12.58 2.35 -13.35
N ASP A 135 -13.17 1.62 -14.30
CA ASP A 135 -13.58 2.13 -15.61
C ASP A 135 -14.98 1.58 -15.97
N PRO A 136 -16.05 2.40 -15.94
CA PRO A 136 -16.05 3.83 -15.67
C PRO A 136 -15.69 4.16 -14.21
N PRO A 137 -15.23 5.39 -13.91
CA PRO A 137 -14.83 5.78 -12.57
C PRO A 137 -16.02 5.80 -11.60
N ASP A 138 -15.82 5.24 -10.41
CA ASP A 138 -16.80 5.25 -9.34
C ASP A 138 -17.09 6.67 -8.84
N ARG A 139 -18.38 6.94 -8.62
CA ARG A 139 -18.85 8.27 -8.24
C ARG A 139 -18.41 8.65 -6.82
N ALA A 140 -18.52 7.75 -5.86
CA ALA A 140 -18.15 8.02 -4.47
C ALA A 140 -16.64 8.22 -4.35
N GLY A 141 -15.85 7.44 -5.09
CA GLY A 141 -14.41 7.63 -5.20
C GLY A 141 -14.03 9.00 -5.78
N LEU A 142 -14.71 9.45 -6.85
CA LEU A 142 -14.49 10.79 -7.42
C LEU A 142 -14.88 11.92 -6.45
N GLU A 143 -16.00 11.77 -5.74
CA GLU A 143 -16.42 12.73 -4.72
C GLU A 143 -15.41 12.80 -3.56
N THR A 144 -14.91 11.65 -3.12
CA THR A 144 -13.85 11.55 -2.08
C THR A 144 -12.56 12.23 -2.54
N LEU A 145 -12.12 11.97 -3.78
CA LEU A 145 -10.92 12.60 -4.34
C LEU A 145 -11.06 14.14 -4.42
N ARG A 146 -12.25 14.65 -4.78
CA ARG A 146 -12.52 16.10 -4.75
C ARG A 146 -12.53 16.69 -3.34
N ALA A 147 -13.03 15.94 -2.36
CA ALA A 147 -12.98 16.38 -0.96
C ALA A 147 -11.53 16.48 -0.47
N LEU A 148 -10.69 15.48 -0.77
CA LEU A 148 -9.26 15.52 -0.44
C LEU A 148 -8.51 16.63 -1.17
N ALA A 149 -8.95 17.06 -2.35
CA ALA A 149 -8.35 18.22 -3.03
C ALA A 149 -8.54 19.56 -2.28
N ALA A 150 -9.45 19.58 -1.29
CA ALA A 150 -9.66 20.70 -0.37
C ALA A 150 -9.13 20.42 1.05
N ASP A 151 -8.27 19.42 1.22
CA ASP A 151 -7.67 19.07 2.52
C ASP A 151 -6.86 20.25 3.09
N ALA A 152 -6.80 20.32 4.42
CA ALA A 152 -6.01 21.34 5.12
C ALA A 152 -4.49 21.08 4.98
N ASP A 153 -4.10 19.81 4.79
CA ASP A 153 -2.73 19.44 4.50
C ASP A 153 -2.42 19.65 3.00
N ALA A 154 -1.36 20.41 2.71
CA ALA A 154 -1.03 20.83 1.36
C ALA A 154 -0.57 19.66 0.47
N ASP A 155 0.09 18.64 1.04
CA ASP A 155 0.54 17.48 0.28
C ASP A 155 -0.64 16.58 -0.11
N VAL A 156 -1.60 16.41 0.81
CA VAL A 156 -2.87 15.71 0.54
C VAL A 156 -3.66 16.43 -0.56
N ALA A 157 -3.87 17.74 -0.40
CA ALA A 157 -4.60 18.56 -1.36
C ALA A 157 -3.93 18.58 -2.73
N GLY A 158 -2.60 18.66 -2.78
CA GLY A 158 -1.81 18.65 -4.00
C GLY A 158 -1.97 17.35 -4.79
N TRP A 159 -1.81 16.20 -4.13
CA TRP A 159 -1.96 14.89 -4.79
C TRP A 159 -3.38 14.63 -5.25
N ALA A 160 -4.37 14.95 -4.41
CA ALA A 160 -5.76 14.79 -4.79
C ALA A 160 -6.15 15.69 -5.97
N SER A 161 -5.65 16.93 -6.02
CA SER A 161 -5.87 17.86 -7.14
C SER A 161 -5.30 17.32 -8.45
N LEU A 162 -4.11 16.70 -8.43
CA LEU A 162 -3.56 16.01 -9.60
C LEU A 162 -4.50 14.89 -10.07
N GLY A 163 -4.98 14.07 -9.15
CA GLY A 163 -5.94 13.00 -9.46
C GLY A 163 -7.24 13.53 -10.08
N VAL A 164 -7.82 14.60 -9.54
CA VAL A 164 -9.01 15.26 -10.12
C VAL A 164 -8.74 15.72 -11.56
N ALA A 165 -7.59 16.36 -11.81
CA ALA A 165 -7.22 16.84 -13.13
C ALA A 165 -7.08 15.70 -14.16
N LEU A 166 -6.44 14.58 -13.77
CA LEU A 166 -6.27 13.41 -14.62
C LEU A 166 -7.62 12.79 -15.04
N TRP A 167 -8.60 12.76 -14.13
CA TRP A 167 -9.93 12.19 -14.42
C TRP A 167 -10.88 13.17 -15.12
N ALA A 168 -10.66 14.48 -15.00
CA ALA A 168 -11.40 15.48 -15.77
C ALA A 168 -10.96 15.57 -17.24
N ALA A 169 -9.75 15.10 -17.56
CA ALA A 169 -9.17 15.14 -18.90
C ALA A 169 -9.49 13.89 -19.75
N ARG A 170 -10.21 12.91 -19.21
CA ARG A 170 -10.65 11.69 -19.90
C ARG A 170 -12.05 11.84 -20.46
#